data_AF-A0A9X4KTR2-F1
#
_entry.id   AF-A0A9X4KTR2-F1
#
_cell.length_a   1.000
_cell.length_b   1.000
_cell.length_c   1.000
_cell.angle_alpha   90.00
_cell.angle_beta   90.00
_cell.angle_gamma   90.00
#
_symmetry.space_group_name_H-M   'P 1'
#
loop_
_entity.id
_entity.type
_entity.pdbx_description
1 polymer ?
#
loop_
_entity_poly.entity_id
_entity_poly.type
_entity_poly.pdbx_seq_one_letter_code
_entity_poly.pdbx_strand_id
1 'polypeptide(L)'
;MGGNSDAAHRYFAGDWYLGGNSDAAHRYFAGDWYFGGNSDVAHRYFAGDWYFGGNNDAAHRYFAGDWYLGGNSDVAHRYFAGDWYLGGNSDAAHRYFAGDWYFSGNSDAAHRYFAGDWYFGGNNDAAHRYFAGDWYFGGNSDVAHRYFAGDWYFGEDSDAAHR
;
A
#
# COMPACT_ATOMS: atom_id res chain seq x y z
N MET A 1 1.53 -25.41 2.37
CA MET A 1 0.77 -26.25 1.40
C MET A 1 0.90 -25.60 0.03
N GLY A 2 1.78 -26.11 -0.84
CA GLY A 2 1.97 -25.59 -2.20
C GLY A 2 1.34 -26.53 -3.21
N GLY A 3 0.17 -26.17 -3.72
CA GLY A 3 -0.50 -26.85 -4.83
C GLY A 3 -0.80 -25.84 -5.92
N ASN A 4 -0.25 -26.07 -7.12
CA ASN A 4 -0.60 -25.28 -8.29
C ASN A 4 -2.00 -25.71 -8.75
N SER A 5 -3.01 -24.98 -8.30
CA SER A 5 -4.40 -25.17 -8.70
C SER A 5 -4.94 -23.84 -9.23
N ASP A 6 -5.21 -23.79 -10.54
CA ASP A 6 -5.87 -22.68 -11.23
C ASP A 6 -7.32 -22.57 -10.76
N ALA A 7 -7.52 -22.01 -9.57
CA ALA A 7 -8.82 -21.67 -9.05
C ALA A 7 -9.12 -20.20 -9.35
N ALA A 8 -10.27 -19.93 -9.98
CA ALA A 8 -10.72 -18.56 -10.25
C ALA A 8 -10.87 -17.73 -8.96
N HIS A 9 -11.30 -18.37 -7.87
CA HIS A 9 -11.42 -17.75 -6.55
C HIS A 9 -10.83 -18.67 -5.49
N ARG A 10 -10.07 -18.10 -4.56
CA ARG A 10 -9.62 -18.79 -3.35
C ARG A 10 -10.03 -18.00 -2.12
N TYR A 11 -10.55 -18.70 -1.11
CA TYR A 11 -10.96 -18.13 0.16
C TYR A 11 -10.14 -18.77 1.27
N PHE A 12 -9.61 -17.95 2.15
CA PHE A 12 -8.86 -18.41 3.31
C PHE A 12 -9.29 -17.65 4.56
N ALA A 13 -9.32 -18.36 5.69
CA ALA A 13 -9.69 -17.80 6.99
C ALA A 13 -8.79 -18.39 8.09
N GLY A 14 -8.52 -17.59 9.12
CA GLY A 14 -7.65 -17.94 10.25
C GLY A 14 -6.21 -17.48 10.03
N ASP A 15 -5.27 -18.06 10.79
CA ASP A 15 -3.88 -17.59 10.80
C ASP A 15 -2.98 -18.45 9.92
N TRP A 16 -2.21 -17.82 9.04
CA TRP A 16 -1.45 -18.56 8.03
C TRP A 16 -0.10 -17.95 7.68
N TYR A 17 0.83 -18.86 7.36
CA TYR A 17 2.12 -18.54 6.75
C TYR A 17 2.14 -19.09 5.31
N LEU A 18 2.24 -18.20 4.34
CA LEU A 18 2.33 -18.53 2.92
C LEU A 18 3.74 -18.24 2.40
N GLY A 19 4.33 -19.23 1.76
CA GLY A 19 5.58 -19.08 1.00
C GLY A 19 5.50 -19.75 -0.36
N GLY A 20 6.18 -19.16 -1.34
CA GLY A 20 6.30 -19.68 -2.71
C GLY A 20 5.38 -19.01 -3.74
N ASN A 21 5.59 -19.34 -5.02
CA ASN A 21 4.87 -18.76 -6.15
C ASN A 21 3.48 -19.38 -6.29
N SER A 22 2.45 -18.56 -6.49
CA SER A 22 1.09 -19.05 -6.73
C SER A 22 0.24 -18.00 -7.43
N ASP A 23 -0.51 -18.43 -8.46
CA ASP A 23 -1.28 -17.52 -9.31
C ASP A 23 -2.78 -17.78 -9.20
N ALA A 24 -3.59 -16.73 -9.11
CA ALA A 24 -5.06 -16.84 -9.09
C ALA A 24 -5.70 -15.59 -9.69
N ALA A 25 -6.94 -15.69 -10.17
CA ALA A 25 -7.68 -14.49 -10.58
C ALA A 25 -8.11 -13.67 -9.36
N HIS A 26 -8.67 -14.32 -8.34
CA HIS A 26 -9.13 -13.67 -7.12
C HIS A 26 -8.73 -14.43 -5.85
N ARG A 27 -8.27 -13.70 -4.84
CA ARG A 27 -8.05 -14.24 -3.49
C ARG A 27 -8.71 -13.38 -2.43
N TYR A 28 -9.32 -14.06 -1.47
CA TYR A 28 -9.96 -13.47 -0.30
C TYR A 28 -9.34 -14.10 0.93
N PHE A 29 -8.92 -13.25 1.85
CA PHE A 29 -8.31 -13.70 3.08
C PHE A 29 -8.86 -12.92 4.28
N ALA A 30 -9.07 -13.63 5.38
CA ALA A 30 -9.49 -13.07 6.66
C ALA A 30 -8.66 -13.65 7.81
N GLY A 31 -8.25 -12.83 8.77
CA GLY A 31 -7.42 -13.21 9.92
C GLY A 31 -5.98 -12.73 9.79
N ASP A 32 -5.06 -13.36 10.51
CA ASP A 32 -3.67 -12.89 10.62
C ASP A 32 -2.72 -13.65 9.70
N TRP A 33 -1.94 -12.95 8.88
CA TRP A 33 -1.21 -13.62 7.81
C TRP A 33 0.17 -13.06 7.56
N TYR A 34 1.08 -13.98 7.26
CA TYR A 34 2.44 -13.69 6.86
C TYR A 34 2.70 -14.28 5.48
N PHE A 35 3.05 -13.42 4.53
CA PHE A 35 3.38 -13.81 3.17
C PHE A 35 4.85 -13.51 2.86
N GLY A 36 5.60 -14.53 2.45
CA GLY A 36 6.99 -14.40 2.00
C GLY A 36 7.21 -15.06 0.65
N GLY A 37 7.39 -14.26 -0.41
CA GLY A 37 7.67 -14.79 -1.75
C GLY A 37 7.15 -13.90 -2.88
N ASN A 38 7.12 -14.47 -4.09
CA ASN A 38 6.51 -13.83 -5.25
C ASN A 38 5.09 -14.35 -5.48
N SER A 39 4.20 -13.50 -5.95
CA SER A 39 2.87 -13.93 -6.40
C SER A 39 2.24 -12.91 -7.33
N ASP A 40 1.56 -13.41 -8.36
CA ASP A 40 0.85 -12.60 -9.34
C ASP A 40 -0.65 -12.94 -9.27
N VAL A 41 -1.47 -11.96 -8.89
CA VAL A 41 -2.92 -12.14 -8.71
C VAL A 41 -3.65 -10.94 -9.27
N ALA A 42 -4.70 -11.14 -10.05
CA ALA A 42 -5.45 -10.03 -10.62
C ALA A 42 -6.13 -9.18 -9.52
N HIS A 43 -6.84 -9.80 -8.57
CA HIS A 43 -7.39 -9.09 -7.41
C HIS A 43 -7.16 -9.81 -6.10
N ARG A 44 -6.78 -9.06 -5.07
CA ARG A 44 -6.68 -9.56 -3.71
C ARG A 44 -7.53 -8.74 -2.76
N TYR A 45 -8.20 -9.43 -1.86
CA TYR A 45 -9.03 -8.87 -0.80
C TYR A 45 -8.55 -9.45 0.51
N PHE A 46 -8.27 -8.57 1.46
CA PHE A 46 -7.73 -8.98 2.73
C PHE A 46 -8.38 -8.19 3.87
N ALA A 47 -8.66 -8.90 4.97
CA ALA A 47 -9.17 -8.34 6.21
C ALA A 47 -8.41 -8.94 7.41
N GLY A 48 -8.03 -8.11 8.37
CA GLY A 48 -7.24 -8.51 9.55
C GLY A 48 -5.81 -8.00 9.49
N ASP A 49 -4.90 -8.69 10.19
CA ASP A 49 -3.52 -8.22 10.37
C ASP A 49 -2.54 -8.94 9.45
N TRP A 50 -1.70 -8.20 8.73
CA TRP A 50 -0.93 -8.79 7.65
C TRP A 50 0.50 -8.28 7.53
N TYR A 51 1.38 -9.21 7.20
CA TYR A 51 2.79 -8.97 6.97
C TYR A 51 3.20 -9.53 5.61
N PHE A 52 3.65 -8.67 4.72
CA PHE A 52 4.15 -9.05 3.40
C PHE A 52 5.64 -8.78 3.28
N GLY A 53 6.39 -9.80 2.88
CA GLY A 53 7.80 -9.74 2.51
C GLY A 53 8.01 -10.24 1.07
N GLY A 54 8.75 -9.47 0.26
CA GLY A 54 9.18 -9.87 -1.09
C GLY A 54 8.45 -9.14 -2.24
N ASN A 55 8.64 -9.60 -3.48
CA ASN A 55 8.09 -8.94 -4.66
C ASN A 55 6.66 -9.42 -4.93
N ASN A 56 5.68 -8.53 -4.86
CA ASN A 56 4.30 -8.90 -5.10
C ASN A 56 3.65 -7.98 -6.10
N ASP A 57 3.04 -8.55 -7.14
CA ASP A 57 2.32 -7.80 -8.16
C ASP A 57 0.84 -8.17 -8.21
N ALA A 58 0.00 -7.16 -8.46
CA ALA A 58 -1.43 -7.37 -8.65
C ALA A 58 -2.04 -6.26 -9.51
N ALA A 59 -3.16 -6.53 -10.17
CA ALA A 59 -3.88 -5.43 -10.81
C ALA A 59 -4.59 -4.57 -9.76
N HIS A 60 -5.29 -5.21 -8.81
CA HIS A 60 -6.00 -4.52 -7.74
C HIS A 60 -5.76 -5.17 -6.38
N ARG A 61 -5.64 -4.36 -5.35
CA ARG A 61 -5.66 -4.84 -3.97
C ARG A 61 -6.58 -4.01 -3.09
N TYR A 62 -7.32 -4.73 -2.26
CA TYR A 62 -8.24 -4.19 -1.28
C TYR A 62 -7.87 -4.75 0.08
N PHE A 63 -7.69 -3.87 1.03
CA PHE A 63 -7.21 -4.26 2.34
C PHE A 63 -7.92 -3.48 3.44
N ALA A 64 -8.22 -4.18 4.53
CA ALA A 64 -8.79 -3.61 5.74
C ALA A 64 -8.10 -4.21 6.98
N GLY A 65 -7.77 -3.39 7.97
CA GLY A 65 -7.09 -3.80 9.20
C GLY A 65 -5.66 -3.26 9.28
N ASP A 66 -4.78 -3.97 10.00
CA ASP A 66 -3.41 -3.51 10.28
C ASP A 66 -2.38 -4.23 9.42
N TRP A 67 -1.45 -3.47 8.83
CA TRP A 67 -0.65 -4.00 7.74
C TRP A 67 0.78 -3.53 7.71
N TYR A 68 1.65 -4.46 7.36
CA TYR A 68 3.08 -4.26 7.21
C TYR A 68 3.52 -4.81 5.87
N LEU A 69 3.97 -3.95 4.97
CA LEU A 69 4.55 -4.36 3.69
C LEU A 69 6.04 -3.99 3.66
N GLY A 70 6.90 -4.99 3.55
CA GLY A 70 8.34 -4.86 3.35
C GLY A 70 8.76 -5.45 2.00
N GLY A 71 9.35 -4.63 1.12
CA GLY A 71 9.90 -5.10 -0.16
C GLY A 71 9.43 -4.27 -1.36
N ASN A 72 9.46 -4.86 -2.56
CA ASN A 72 8.98 -4.21 -3.77
C ASN A 72 7.56 -4.67 -4.11
N SER A 73 6.70 -3.75 -4.53
CA SER A 73 5.37 -4.13 -4.99
C SER A 73 4.86 -3.18 -6.04
N ASP A 74 4.38 -3.73 -7.16
CA ASP A 74 3.78 -2.97 -8.24
C ASP A 74 2.29 -3.34 -8.38
N VAL A 75 1.41 -2.34 -8.27
CA VAL A 75 -0.03 -2.57 -8.33
C VAL A 75 -0.73 -1.45 -9.08
N ALA A 76 -1.62 -1.74 -10.03
CA ALA A 76 -2.32 -0.67 -10.75
C ALA A 76 -3.21 0.17 -9.80
N HIS A 77 -4.01 -0.49 -8.97
CA HIS A 77 -4.89 0.18 -8.00
C HIS A 77 -4.80 -0.43 -6.61
N ARG A 78 -4.62 0.42 -5.60
CA ARG A 78 -4.67 -0.02 -4.21
C ARG A 78 -5.70 0.76 -3.41
N TYR A 79 -6.47 0.02 -2.63
CA TYR A 79 -7.49 0.53 -1.72
C TYR A 79 -7.21 -0.03 -0.34
N PHE A 80 -7.08 0.86 0.63
CA PHE A 80 -6.70 0.47 1.97
C PHE A 80 -7.46 1.26 3.02
N ALA A 81 -7.82 0.56 4.09
CA ALA A 81 -8.43 1.13 5.28
C ALA A 81 -7.78 0.53 6.54
N GLY A 82 -7.54 1.35 7.57
CA GLY A 82 -6.91 0.94 8.82
C GLY A 82 -5.46 1.44 8.93
N ASP A 83 -4.66 0.76 9.74
CA ASP A 83 -3.32 1.22 10.11
C ASP A 83 -2.23 0.52 9.31
N TRP A 84 -1.30 1.29 8.74
CA TRP A 84 -0.39 0.75 7.74
C TRP A 84 1.04 1.23 7.89
N TYR A 85 1.94 0.28 7.71
CA TYR A 85 3.38 0.49 7.68
C TYR A 85 3.93 -0.06 6.37
N LEU A 86 4.43 0.83 5.53
CA LEU A 86 5.00 0.47 4.24
C LEU A 86 6.49 0.82 4.21
N GLY A 87 7.32 -0.23 4.12
CA GLY A 87 8.77 -0.16 3.97
C GLY A 87 9.23 -0.70 2.60
N GLY A 88 10.09 0.03 1.90
CA GLY A 88 10.69 -0.43 0.63
C GLY A 88 10.27 0.39 -0.59
N ASN A 89 10.33 -0.22 -1.79
CA ASN A 89 9.90 0.45 -3.03
C ASN A 89 8.49 0.03 -3.40
N SER A 90 7.64 0.97 -3.77
CA SER A 90 6.24 0.65 -4.02
C SER A 90 5.68 1.58 -5.08
N ASP A 91 5.22 1.01 -6.19
CA ASP A 91 4.67 1.79 -7.30
C ASP A 91 3.20 1.43 -7.56
N ALA A 92 2.39 2.46 -7.82
CA ALA A 92 1.00 2.23 -8.21
C ALA A 92 0.44 3.33 -9.10
N ALA A 93 -0.45 3.02 -10.04
CA ALA A 93 -1.10 4.09 -10.80
C ALA A 93 -2.02 4.92 -9.89
N HIS A 94 -2.83 4.25 -9.06
CA HIS A 94 -3.74 4.93 -8.15
C HIS A 94 -3.71 4.30 -6.76
N ARG A 95 -3.78 5.17 -5.75
CA ARG A 95 -3.88 4.74 -4.36
C ARG A 95 -4.96 5.51 -3.63
N TYR A 96 -5.77 4.77 -2.88
CA TYR A 96 -6.82 5.27 -2.03
C TYR A 96 -6.60 4.70 -0.65
N PHE A 97 -6.50 5.60 0.33
CA PHE A 97 -6.13 5.21 1.67
C PHE A 97 -6.95 5.97 2.70
N ALA A 98 -7.36 5.26 3.74
CA ALA A 98 -8.06 5.83 4.89
C ALA A 98 -7.50 5.24 6.19
N GLY A 99 -7.30 6.06 7.21
CA GLY A 99 -6.73 5.65 8.51
C GLY A 99 -5.30 6.15 8.70
N ASP A 100 -4.56 5.51 9.59
CA ASP A 100 -3.25 5.97 10.02
C ASP A 100 -2.12 5.27 9.27
N TRP A 101 -1.19 6.05 8.73
CA TRP A 101 -0.21 5.52 7.79
C TRP A 101 1.19 6.02 8.05
N TYR A 102 2.10 5.07 8.01
CA TYR A 102 3.53 5.30 8.09
C TYR A 102 4.21 4.71 6.85
N PHE A 103 4.83 5.58 6.07
CA PHE A 103 5.61 5.19 4.92
C PHE A 103 7.08 5.52 5.16
N SER A 104 7.95 4.54 4.93
CA SER A 104 9.40 4.74 4.93
C SER A 104 10.01 4.04 3.71
N GLY A 105 10.35 4.79 2.66
CA GLY A 105 10.94 4.19 1.47
C GLY A 105 10.84 5.06 0.22
N ASN A 106 10.85 4.41 -0.94
CA ASN A 106 10.60 5.05 -2.23
C ASN A 106 9.23 4.65 -2.75
N SER A 107 8.45 5.62 -3.21
CA SER A 107 7.15 5.29 -3.76
C SER A 107 6.69 6.28 -4.80
N ASP A 108 6.22 5.74 -5.92
CA ASP A 108 5.65 6.54 -6.98
C ASP A 108 4.17 6.20 -7.21
N ALA A 109 3.37 7.23 -7.49
CA ALA A 109 2.02 7.03 -7.99
C ALA A 109 1.49 8.18 -8.84
N ALA A 110 0.70 7.90 -9.88
CA ALA A 110 0.08 8.97 -10.65
C ALA A 110 -0.93 9.76 -9.80
N HIS A 111 -1.80 9.05 -9.07
CA HIS A 111 -2.80 9.69 -8.22
C HIS A 111 -2.83 9.06 -6.83
N ARG A 112 -2.90 9.92 -5.81
CA ARG A 112 -3.09 9.48 -4.43
C ARG A 112 -4.22 10.25 -3.75
N TYR A 113 -5.08 9.50 -3.08
CA TYR A 113 -6.17 10.01 -2.29
C TYR A 113 -6.02 9.46 -0.89
N PHE A 114 -6.01 10.35 0.08
CA PHE A 114 -5.75 9.97 1.44
C PHE A 114 -6.63 10.71 2.43
N ALA A 115 -7.06 9.99 3.46
CA ALA A 115 -7.79 10.52 4.60
C ALA A 115 -7.24 9.92 5.91
N GLY A 116 -7.06 10.74 6.95
CA GLY A 116 -6.53 10.31 8.25
C GLY A 116 -5.16 10.90 8.56
N ASP A 117 -4.40 10.24 9.44
CA ASP A 117 -3.11 10.74 9.92
C ASP A 117 -1.94 10.04 9.22
N TRP A 118 -0.99 10.83 8.72
CA TRP A 118 0.01 10.31 7.80
C TRP A 118 1.41 10.80 8.09
N TYR A 119 2.34 9.86 8.02
CA TYR A 119 3.76 10.10 8.11
C TYR A 119 4.47 9.54 6.87
N PHE A 120 5.19 10.40 6.15
CA PHE A 120 6.06 10.00 5.06
C PHE A 120 7.52 10.30 5.39
N GLY A 121 8.35 9.26 5.43
CA GLY A 121 9.80 9.33 5.33
C GLY A 121 10.29 8.71 4.01
N GLY A 122 11.35 9.28 3.44
CA GLY A 122 11.94 8.82 2.17
C GLY A 122 11.47 9.62 0.95
N ASN A 123 11.71 9.09 -0.26
CA ASN A 123 11.33 9.75 -1.51
C ASN A 123 9.93 9.33 -1.94
N ASN A 124 9.10 10.29 -2.29
CA ASN A 124 7.73 10.01 -2.64
C ASN A 124 7.28 10.95 -3.75
N ASP A 125 6.96 10.40 -4.92
CA ASP A 125 6.55 11.20 -6.06
C ASP A 125 5.11 10.90 -6.48
N ALA A 126 4.40 11.96 -6.88
CA ALA A 126 3.08 11.79 -7.49
C ALA A 126 2.69 12.91 -8.45
N ALA A 127 1.90 12.60 -9.48
CA ALA A 127 1.35 13.67 -10.32
C ALA A 127 0.28 14.47 -9.56
N HIS A 128 -0.62 13.79 -8.85
CA HIS A 128 -1.67 14.43 -8.07
C HIS A 128 -1.81 13.79 -6.69
N ARG A 129 -1.97 14.65 -5.66
CA ARG A 129 -2.32 14.20 -4.31
C ARG A 129 -3.51 14.98 -3.74
N TYR A 130 -4.41 14.23 -3.12
CA TYR A 130 -5.57 14.74 -2.39
C TYR A 130 -5.49 14.23 -0.96
N PHE A 131 -5.51 15.15 -0.01
CA PHE A 131 -5.21 14.88 1.38
C PHE A 131 -6.28 15.49 2.28
N ALA A 132 -6.78 14.69 3.22
CA ALA A 132 -7.65 15.12 4.30
C ALA A 132 -7.12 14.57 5.65
N GLY A 133 -7.01 15.39 6.69
CA GLY A 133 -6.48 14.99 8.01
C GLY A 133 -5.10 15.57 8.30
N ASP A 134 -4.33 14.94 9.20
CA ASP A 134 -3.05 15.47 9.67
C ASP A 134 -1.85 14.81 8.96
N TRP A 135 -0.87 15.62 8.56
CA TRP A 135 0.22 15.16 7.69
C TRP A 135 1.60 15.56 8.19
N TYR A 136 2.55 14.63 8.12
CA TYR A 136 3.96 14.87 8.34
C TYR A 136 4.81 14.33 7.18
N PHE A 137 5.65 15.19 6.61
CA PHE A 137 6.60 14.85 5.55
C PHE A 137 8.03 15.08 6.04
N GLY A 138 8.81 14.01 6.23
CA GLY A 138 10.21 14.06 6.64
C GLY A 138 11.22 13.71 5.54
N GLY A 139 10.82 13.67 4.28
CA GLY A 139 11.65 13.28 3.14
C GLY A 139 11.37 14.07 1.87
N ASN A 140 12.03 13.71 0.77
CA ASN A 140 11.86 14.43 -0.49
C ASN A 140 10.55 14.04 -1.17
N SER A 141 9.86 15.02 -1.76
CA SER A 141 8.55 14.76 -2.36
C SER A 141 8.24 15.66 -3.54
N ASP A 142 8.25 15.10 -4.75
CA ASP A 142 7.85 15.82 -5.95
C ASP A 142 6.38 15.59 -6.28
N VAL A 143 5.60 16.68 -6.28
CA VAL A 143 4.18 16.64 -6.64
C VAL A 143 3.79 17.79 -7.54
N ALA A 144 3.18 17.48 -8.69
CA ALA A 144 2.73 18.49 -9.64
C ALA A 144 1.48 19.24 -9.14
N HIS A 145 0.53 18.54 -8.51
CA HIS A 145 -0.68 19.14 -7.96
C HIS A 145 -1.05 18.58 -6.58
N ARG A 146 -1.28 19.46 -5.62
CA ARG A 146 -1.65 19.10 -4.24
C ARG A 146 -2.95 19.76 -3.83
N TYR A 147 -3.86 18.99 -3.24
CA TYR A 147 -5.08 19.48 -2.61
C TYR A 147 -5.10 19.01 -1.16
N PHE A 148 -5.17 19.94 -0.22
CA PHE A 148 -5.09 19.63 1.20
C PHE A 148 -6.29 20.19 1.98
N ALA A 149 -6.73 19.44 2.98
CA ALA A 149 -7.68 19.86 4.00
C ALA A 149 -7.28 19.27 5.36
N GLY A 150 -6.88 20.10 6.32
CA GLY A 150 -6.36 19.67 7.62
C GLY A 150 -5.00 20.30 7.92
N ASP A 151 -4.31 19.80 8.96
CA ASP A 151 -3.03 20.35 9.39
C ASP A 151 -1.86 19.59 8.73
N TRP A 152 -0.76 20.30 8.43
CA TRP A 152 0.40 19.69 7.78
C TRP A 152 1.73 20.24 8.26
N TYR A 153 2.72 19.36 8.28
CA TYR A 153 4.10 19.64 8.68
C TYR A 153 5.07 19.10 7.63
N PHE A 154 5.98 19.97 7.20
CA PHE A 154 7.08 19.65 6.31
C PHE A 154 8.40 19.71 7.07
N GLY A 155 9.23 18.69 6.91
CA GLY A 155 10.63 18.69 7.32
C GLY A 155 11.48 19.58 6.43
N GLU A 156 12.70 19.87 6.87
CA GLU A 156 13.53 20.99 6.39
C GLU A 156 13.90 20.99 4.89
N ASP A 157 13.66 19.89 4.15
CA ASP A 157 14.13 19.70 2.74
C ASP A 157 13.02 19.44 1.70
N SER A 158 11.72 19.59 2.03
CA SER A 158 10.68 19.37 1.02
C SER A 158 10.40 20.62 0.19
N ASP A 159 10.74 20.60 -1.10
CA ASP A 159 10.37 21.65 -2.05
C ASP A 159 8.83 21.69 -2.21
N ALA A 160 8.19 22.62 -1.49
CA ALA A 160 6.80 22.95 -1.68
C ALA A 160 6.68 23.93 -2.86
N ALA A 161 6.61 23.40 -4.09
CA ALA A 161 6.15 24.18 -5.22
C ALA A 161 4.68 24.55 -5.02
N HIS A 162 4.44 25.75 -4.47
CA HIS A 162 3.11 26.37 -4.38
C HIS A 162 2.61 26.72 -5.80
N ARG A 163 1.50 26.13 -6.22
CA ARG A 163 0.58 26.70 -7.23
C ARG A 163 -0.86 26.43 -6.84
#